data_AF-A0A165CVS8-F1
#
_entry.id   AF-A0A165CVS8-F1
#
_cell.length_a   1.000
_cell.length_b   1.000
_cell.length_c   1.000
_cell.angle_alpha   90.00
_cell.angle_beta   90.00
_cell.angle_gamma   90.00
#
_symmetry.space_group_name_H-M   'P 1'
#
loop_
_entity.id
_entity.type
_entity.pdbx_description
1 polymer ?
#
loop_
_entity_poly.entity_id
_entity_poly.type
_entity_poly.pdbx_seq_one_letter_code
_entity_poly.pdbx_strand_id
1 'polypeptide(L)'
;MLVIVWILLVLLLGLMGWLEYHNLQHPVIQPAKNLAPRAQLQLQHQVRQHVTDQAPRLKWLYYGMAACWWLGVISLLVSCYLVSAKLTLLIFPIRSVVTSIALMIVGIILLMIPVLVWPTQSYDYLIGHSTQDHHWQLADTATFEHYRRFQIWLVLALDVFILIGWISWAYRVSTVPMVTIEYLLMVVAIAVPVVALITLLAQLPYLHQNRYLIPVSGRFGTQHYHANQALMQQQPDLKSRLIIVNVVRIIGYALGLYALWLLYANILAPAFTVDTSIVYPAAAFAIIGLLIVLTTGGVWLPRFYDYLQLLDNKTLTFKLAGSDRFRRFRFHLYYFKLAFSILWIVIWALIIGYIYYFG
;
A
#
# COMPACT_ATOMS: atom_id res chain seq x y z
N MET A 1 -17.33 -30.78 -4.27
CA MET A 1 -16.99 -29.49 -3.64
C MET A 1 -16.09 -29.67 -2.41
N LEU A 2 -16.51 -30.40 -1.37
CA LEU A 2 -15.74 -30.57 -0.13
C LEU A 2 -14.34 -31.20 -0.33
N VAL A 3 -14.23 -32.21 -1.20
CA VAL A 3 -12.94 -32.84 -1.58
C VAL A 3 -11.99 -31.83 -2.26
N ILE A 4 -12.51 -30.95 -3.12
CA ILE A 4 -11.72 -29.93 -3.83
C ILE A 4 -11.17 -28.91 -2.83
N VAL A 5 -11.99 -28.48 -1.86
CA VAL A 5 -11.56 -27.57 -0.78
C VAL A 5 -10.44 -28.20 0.04
N TRP A 6 -10.58 -29.47 0.45
CA TRP A 6 -9.52 -30.16 1.20
C TRP A 6 -8.22 -30.29 0.41
N ILE A 7 -8.30 -30.65 -0.88
CA ILE A 7 -7.13 -30.70 -1.76
C ILE A 7 -6.45 -29.32 -1.81
N LEU A 8 -7.21 -28.23 -1.99
CA LEU A 8 -6.66 -26.87 -2.00
C LEU A 8 -6.00 -26.49 -0.67
N LEU A 9 -6.62 -26.80 0.47
CA LEU A 9 -6.05 -26.53 1.79
C LEU A 9 -4.75 -27.31 2.03
N VAL A 10 -4.70 -28.59 1.62
CA VAL A 10 -3.48 -29.41 1.72
C VAL A 10 -2.38 -28.88 0.80
N LEU A 11 -2.71 -28.48 -0.44
CA LEU A 11 -1.75 -27.87 -1.36
C LEU A 11 -1.18 -26.56 -0.81
N LEU A 12 -2.03 -25.72 -0.20
CA LEU A 12 -1.58 -24.48 0.44
C LEU A 12 -0.68 -24.75 1.66
N LEU A 13 -0.99 -25.75 2.48
CA LEU A 13 -0.11 -26.18 3.57
C LEU A 13 1.24 -26.70 3.06
N GLY A 14 1.22 -27.51 2.00
CA GLY A 14 2.44 -27.99 1.34
C GLY A 14 3.28 -26.83 0.77
N LEU A 15 2.62 -25.86 0.13
CA LEU A 15 3.26 -24.64 -0.36
C LEU A 15 3.87 -23.83 0.79
N MET A 16 3.15 -23.63 1.90
CA MET A 16 3.67 -22.94 3.08
C MET A 16 4.91 -23.63 3.63
N GLY A 17 4.86 -24.95 3.82
CA GLY A 17 6.00 -25.74 4.30
C GLY A 17 7.21 -25.66 3.36
N TRP A 18 6.97 -25.70 2.04
CA TRP A 18 8.03 -25.55 1.04
C TRP A 18 8.66 -24.14 1.04
N LEU A 19 7.84 -23.08 1.14
CA LEU A 19 8.29 -21.70 1.20
C LEU A 19 9.09 -21.42 2.49
N GLU A 20 8.65 -21.95 3.62
CA GLU A 20 9.36 -21.82 4.90
C GLU A 20 10.68 -22.58 4.87
N TYR A 21 10.68 -23.80 4.31
CA TYR A 21 11.91 -24.58 4.10
C TYR A 21 12.94 -23.84 3.23
N HIS A 22 12.51 -23.24 2.12
CA HIS A 22 13.40 -22.43 1.27
C HIS A 22 13.94 -21.19 1.98
N ASN A 23 13.12 -20.51 2.78
CA ASN A 23 13.57 -19.39 3.61
C ASN A 23 14.61 -19.80 4.65
N LEU A 24 14.53 -21.03 5.15
CA LEU A 24 15.55 -21.60 6.03
C LEU A 24 16.82 -21.98 5.27
N GLN A 25 16.73 -22.45 4.03
CA GLN A 25 17.93 -22.73 3.23
C GLN A 25 18.70 -21.46 2.82
N HIS A 26 18.00 -20.34 2.61
CA HIS A 26 18.59 -19.07 2.20
C HIS A 26 18.29 -17.95 3.21
N PRO A 27 18.91 -17.97 4.40
CA PRO A 27 18.68 -16.95 5.42
C PRO A 27 19.29 -15.60 5.03
N VAL A 28 18.69 -14.52 5.54
CA VAL A 28 19.27 -13.16 5.45
C VAL A 28 20.59 -13.04 6.21
N ILE A 29 20.71 -13.79 7.31
CA ILE A 29 21.94 -13.88 8.11
C ILE A 29 22.59 -15.22 7.76
N GLN A 30 23.69 -15.16 7.00
CA GLN A 30 24.44 -16.33 6.57
C GLN A 30 25.49 -16.66 7.65
N PRO A 31 25.42 -17.84 8.28
CA PRO A 31 26.43 -18.22 9.26
C PRO A 31 27.76 -18.53 8.55
N ALA A 32 28.89 -18.27 9.22
CA ALA A 32 30.21 -18.59 8.67
C ALA A 32 30.44 -20.11 8.46
N LYS A 33 29.62 -20.96 9.10
CA LYS A 33 29.58 -22.42 8.92
C LYS A 33 28.13 -22.85 8.76
N ASN A 34 27.88 -23.88 7.96
CA ASN A 34 26.53 -24.45 7.82
C ASN A 34 26.02 -24.90 9.20
N LEU A 35 24.94 -24.28 9.66
CA LEU A 35 24.29 -24.58 10.93
C LEU A 35 23.04 -25.43 10.69
N ALA A 36 22.72 -26.28 11.67
CA ALA A 36 21.43 -26.97 11.68
C ALA A 36 20.27 -25.95 11.83
N PRO A 37 19.04 -26.27 11.34
CA PRO A 37 17.93 -25.30 11.30
C PRO A 37 17.61 -24.65 12.65
N ARG A 38 17.71 -25.41 13.75
CA ARG A 38 17.48 -24.89 15.11
C ARG A 38 18.52 -23.86 15.54
N ALA A 39 19.80 -24.11 15.25
CA ALA A 39 20.89 -23.18 15.56
C ALA A 39 20.82 -21.93 14.69
N GLN A 40 20.33 -22.07 13.46
CA GLN A 40 20.08 -20.96 12.56
C GLN A 40 18.93 -20.05 13.03
N LEU A 41 17.84 -20.61 13.53
CA LEU A 41 16.76 -19.85 14.16
C LEU A 41 17.25 -19.09 15.40
N GLN A 42 18.08 -19.73 16.23
CA GLN A 42 18.71 -19.09 17.39
C GLN A 42 19.62 -17.93 16.98
N LEU A 43 20.45 -18.10 15.94
CA LEU A 43 21.30 -17.04 15.41
C LEU A 43 20.45 -15.85 14.92
N GLN A 44 19.40 -16.11 14.14
CA GLN A 44 18.49 -15.04 13.70
C GLN A 44 17.81 -14.33 14.87
N HIS A 45 17.47 -15.06 15.94
CA HIS A 45 16.92 -14.47 17.14
C HIS A 45 17.93 -13.60 17.89
N GLN A 46 19.18 -14.06 18.03
CA GLN A 46 20.26 -13.29 18.66
C GLN A 46 20.57 -12.00 17.91
N VAL A 47 20.68 -12.06 16.59
CA VAL A 47 20.89 -10.86 15.76
C VAL A 47 19.70 -9.92 15.87
N ARG A 48 18.47 -10.45 15.92
CA ARG A 48 17.28 -9.64 16.14
C ARG A 48 17.32 -8.90 17.48
N GLN A 49 17.64 -9.60 18.57
CA GLN A 49 17.79 -9.01 19.91
C GLN A 49 18.84 -7.90 19.89
N HIS A 50 20.00 -8.17 19.30
CA HIS A 50 21.08 -7.21 19.13
C HIS A 50 20.62 -5.93 18.41
N VAL A 51 19.92 -6.06 17.27
CA VAL A 51 19.37 -4.91 16.53
C VAL A 51 18.36 -4.13 17.38
N THR A 52 17.47 -4.82 18.10
CA THR A 52 16.50 -4.14 18.96
C THR A 52 17.13 -3.48 20.18
N ASP A 53 18.23 -3.99 20.70
CA ASP A 53 18.90 -3.40 21.87
C ASP A 53 19.77 -2.20 21.50
N GLN A 54 20.42 -2.22 20.33
CA GLN A 54 21.25 -1.12 19.87
C GLN A 54 20.47 0.04 19.26
N ALA A 55 19.27 -0.20 18.70
CA ALA A 55 18.49 0.82 18.00
C ALA A 55 17.11 1.02 18.63
N PRO A 56 16.91 2.05 19.49
CA PRO A 56 15.64 2.25 20.21
C PRO A 56 14.45 2.52 19.28
N ARG A 57 14.67 3.13 18.10
CA ARG A 57 13.61 3.32 17.10
C ARG A 57 13.15 1.98 16.48
N LEU A 58 14.09 1.07 16.20
CA LEU A 58 13.78 -0.26 15.66
C LEU A 58 13.14 -1.15 16.72
N LYS A 59 13.50 -0.99 18.00
CA LYS A 59 12.85 -1.65 19.14
C LYS A 59 11.35 -1.36 19.19
N TRP A 60 10.96 -0.07 19.16
CA TRP A 60 9.55 0.31 19.17
C TRP A 60 8.79 -0.17 17.93
N LEU A 61 9.44 -0.09 16.77
CA LEU A 61 8.87 -0.60 15.52
C LEU A 61 8.67 -2.13 15.57
N TYR A 62 9.61 -2.88 16.13
CA TYR A 62 9.49 -4.33 16.36
C TYR A 62 8.30 -4.68 17.26
N TYR A 63 8.16 -4.01 18.41
CA TYR A 63 7.03 -4.25 19.30
C TYR A 63 5.70 -3.85 18.68
N GLY A 64 5.67 -2.76 17.90
CA GLY A 64 4.50 -2.38 17.12
C GLY A 64 4.08 -3.47 16.13
N MET A 65 5.04 -4.09 15.43
CA MET A 65 4.76 -5.21 14.52
C MET A 65 4.32 -6.47 15.26
N ALA A 66 4.93 -6.78 16.41
CA ALA A 66 4.51 -7.90 17.24
C ALA A 66 3.07 -7.70 17.74
N ALA A 67 2.71 -6.48 18.13
CA ALA A 67 1.35 -6.12 18.49
C ALA A 67 0.39 -6.28 17.30
N CYS A 68 0.77 -5.83 16.08
CA CYS A 68 -0.03 -6.07 14.87
C CYS A 68 -0.27 -7.57 14.66
N TRP A 69 0.78 -8.40 14.79
CA TRP A 69 0.66 -9.85 14.61
C TRP A 69 -0.32 -10.46 15.61
N TRP A 70 -0.17 -10.16 16.91
CA TRP A 70 -1.07 -10.67 17.96
C TRP A 70 -2.51 -10.18 17.79
N LEU A 71 -2.71 -8.90 17.49
CA LEU A 71 -4.03 -8.34 17.21
C LEU A 71 -4.67 -8.99 15.98
N GLY A 72 -3.87 -9.31 14.96
CA GLY A 72 -4.28 -10.05 13.78
C GLY A 72 -4.79 -11.45 14.13
N VAL A 73 -4.00 -12.21 14.88
CA VAL A 73 -4.39 -13.55 15.38
C VAL A 73 -5.66 -13.50 16.22
N ILE A 74 -5.75 -12.56 17.17
CA ILE A 74 -6.93 -12.41 18.03
C ILE A 74 -8.17 -12.09 17.18
N SER A 75 -8.05 -11.21 16.20
CA SER A 75 -9.15 -10.82 15.31
C SER A 75 -9.64 -12.01 14.47
N LEU A 76 -8.74 -12.86 13.97
CA LEU A 76 -9.10 -14.11 13.29
C LEU A 76 -9.79 -15.11 14.22
N LEU A 77 -9.30 -15.28 15.44
CA LEU A 77 -9.92 -16.19 16.42
C LEU A 77 -11.34 -15.73 16.79
N VAL A 78 -11.52 -14.43 17.05
CA VAL A 78 -12.85 -13.85 17.33
C VAL A 78 -13.75 -13.98 16.10
N SER A 79 -13.23 -13.75 14.90
CA SER A 79 -13.97 -13.95 13.64
C SER A 79 -14.49 -15.38 13.52
N CYS A 80 -13.62 -16.39 13.69
CA CYS A 80 -13.98 -17.81 13.64
C CYS A 80 -14.99 -18.18 14.73
N TYR A 81 -14.80 -17.68 15.96
CA TYR A 81 -15.73 -17.90 17.06
C TYR A 81 -17.14 -17.35 16.74
N LEU A 82 -17.22 -16.15 16.16
CA LEU A 82 -18.50 -15.56 15.76
C LEU A 82 -19.20 -16.40 14.69
N VAL A 83 -18.47 -16.94 13.71
CA VAL A 83 -19.04 -17.87 12.72
C VAL A 83 -19.52 -19.16 13.39
N SER A 84 -18.75 -19.75 14.30
CA SER A 84 -19.15 -21.02 14.94
C SER A 84 -20.33 -20.86 15.89
N ALA A 85 -20.37 -19.77 16.67
CA ALA A 85 -21.27 -19.61 17.79
C ALA A 85 -22.57 -18.84 17.46
N LYS A 86 -22.56 -17.98 16.43
CA LYS A 86 -23.69 -17.08 16.13
C LYS A 86 -24.33 -17.34 14.78
N LEU A 87 -23.65 -18.03 13.87
CA LEU A 87 -24.13 -18.30 12.51
C LEU A 87 -25.02 -19.54 12.42
N THR A 88 -24.91 -20.46 13.40
CA THR A 88 -25.79 -21.63 13.58
C THR A 88 -27.17 -21.30 14.14
N LEU A 89 -27.33 -20.18 14.85
CA LEU A 89 -28.43 -19.97 15.79
C LEU A 89 -29.57 -19.06 15.33
N LEU A 90 -29.45 -18.33 14.21
CA LEU A 90 -30.48 -17.35 13.84
C LEU A 90 -30.66 -17.19 12.33
N ILE A 91 -31.91 -16.97 11.96
CA ILE A 91 -32.33 -16.31 10.72
C ILE A 91 -31.77 -14.87 10.78
N PHE A 92 -30.51 -14.71 10.34
CA PHE A 92 -29.76 -13.47 10.08
C PHE A 92 -29.42 -12.48 11.22
N PRO A 93 -28.35 -12.71 12.00
CA PRO A 93 -27.68 -11.64 12.74
C PRO A 93 -26.67 -10.90 11.82
N ILE A 94 -27.17 -10.01 10.95
CA ILE A 94 -26.38 -9.21 9.98
C ILE A 94 -25.14 -8.60 10.66
N ARG A 95 -25.30 -8.06 11.87
CA ARG A 95 -24.19 -7.47 12.64
C ARG A 95 -23.07 -8.47 12.92
N SER A 96 -23.39 -9.69 13.37
CA SER A 96 -22.36 -10.69 13.69
C SER A 96 -21.62 -11.19 12.46
N VAL A 97 -22.32 -11.33 11.32
CA VAL A 97 -21.71 -11.71 10.03
C VAL A 97 -20.75 -10.61 9.56
N VAL A 98 -21.22 -9.36 9.53
CA VAL A 98 -20.40 -8.20 9.12
C VAL A 98 -19.20 -8.00 10.06
N THR A 99 -19.38 -8.09 11.38
CA THR A 99 -18.28 -7.99 12.34
C THR A 99 -17.27 -9.13 12.19
N SER A 100 -17.73 -10.36 11.98
CA SER A 100 -16.84 -11.51 11.75
C SER A 100 -16.00 -11.32 10.49
N ILE A 101 -16.61 -10.88 9.38
CA ILE A 101 -15.90 -10.63 8.12
C ILE A 101 -14.92 -9.46 8.27
N ALA A 102 -15.33 -8.37 8.92
CA ALA A 102 -14.46 -7.23 9.16
C ALA A 102 -13.24 -7.64 9.99
N LEU A 103 -13.44 -8.41 11.06
CA LEU A 103 -12.34 -8.96 11.87
C LEU A 103 -11.46 -9.93 11.08
N MET A 104 -12.02 -10.71 10.16
CA MET A 104 -11.23 -11.58 9.28
C MET A 104 -10.29 -10.77 8.38
N ILE A 105 -10.84 -9.76 7.70
CA ILE A 105 -10.08 -8.90 6.77
C ILE A 105 -9.01 -8.11 7.53
N VAL A 106 -9.38 -7.50 8.67
CA VAL A 106 -8.43 -6.80 9.54
C VAL A 106 -7.35 -7.76 10.03
N GLY A 107 -7.73 -8.97 10.42
CA GLY A 107 -6.81 -10.03 10.85
C GLY A 107 -5.75 -10.36 9.79
N ILE A 108 -6.19 -10.67 8.57
CA ILE A 108 -5.33 -10.94 7.40
C ILE A 108 -4.36 -9.77 7.13
N ILE A 109 -4.88 -8.53 7.06
CA ILE A 109 -4.04 -7.35 6.81
C ILE A 109 -2.99 -7.17 7.91
N LEU A 110 -3.37 -7.35 9.17
CA LEU A 110 -2.46 -7.22 10.30
C LEU A 110 -1.36 -8.28 10.31
N LEU A 111 -1.63 -9.51 9.84
CA LEU A 111 -0.63 -10.57 9.69
C LEU A 111 0.41 -10.27 8.61
N MET A 112 0.06 -9.49 7.57
CA MET A 112 0.99 -9.07 6.52
C MET A 112 2.01 -8.01 6.98
N ILE A 113 1.63 -7.12 7.90
CA ILE A 113 2.46 -5.96 8.29
C ILE A 113 3.86 -6.35 8.78
N PRO A 114 4.04 -7.33 9.69
CA PRO A 114 5.36 -7.73 10.18
C PRO A 114 6.32 -8.13 9.06
N VAL A 115 5.83 -8.93 8.11
CA VAL A 115 6.65 -9.45 7.00
C VAL A 115 6.98 -8.37 5.98
N LEU A 116 6.10 -7.40 5.77
CA LEU A 116 6.35 -6.30 4.83
C LEU A 116 7.40 -5.32 5.35
N VAL A 117 7.43 -5.07 6.66
CA VAL A 117 8.17 -3.94 7.23
C VAL A 117 9.42 -4.40 8.01
N TRP A 118 9.37 -5.47 8.81
CA TRP A 118 10.50 -5.86 9.68
C TRP A 118 11.77 -6.28 8.92
N PRO A 119 11.71 -7.20 7.93
CA PRO A 119 12.90 -7.68 7.23
C PRO A 119 13.66 -6.54 6.57
N THR A 120 12.94 -5.60 5.94
CA THR A 120 13.54 -4.44 5.27
C THR A 120 14.23 -3.49 6.25
N GLN A 121 13.57 -3.13 7.35
CA GLN A 121 14.14 -2.19 8.33
C GLN A 121 15.35 -2.78 9.06
N SER A 122 15.27 -4.08 9.40
CA SER A 122 16.39 -4.78 10.04
C SER A 122 17.58 -4.93 9.08
N TYR A 123 17.35 -5.28 7.81
CA TYR A 123 18.41 -5.43 6.80
C TYR A 123 19.11 -4.09 6.49
N ASP A 124 18.35 -3.01 6.28
CA ASP A 124 18.91 -1.68 6.03
C ASP A 124 19.79 -1.20 7.20
N TYR A 125 19.39 -1.49 8.44
CA TYR A 125 20.18 -1.17 9.63
C TYR A 125 21.48 -1.97 9.68
N LEU A 126 21.40 -3.28 9.44
CA LEU A 126 22.55 -4.19 9.47
C LEU A 126 23.59 -3.86 8.40
N ILE A 127 23.18 -3.48 7.18
CA ILE A 127 24.10 -2.98 6.15
C ILE A 127 24.87 -1.75 6.66
N GLY A 128 24.16 -0.79 7.25
CA GLY A 128 24.76 0.47 7.70
C GLY A 128 25.71 0.32 8.90
N HIS A 129 25.65 -0.80 9.62
CA HIS A 129 26.40 -1.05 10.86
C HIS A 129 27.22 -2.36 10.80
N SER A 130 27.47 -2.87 9.59
CA SER A 130 28.17 -4.14 9.30
C SER A 130 29.67 -4.18 9.68
N THR A 131 30.21 -3.14 10.33
CA THR A 131 31.66 -2.98 10.58
C THR A 131 32.18 -3.72 11.80
N GLN A 132 31.35 -4.48 12.50
CA GLN A 132 31.73 -5.25 13.69
C GLN A 132 32.08 -6.70 13.29
N ASP A 133 33.17 -7.26 13.85
CA ASP A 133 33.61 -8.66 13.69
C ASP A 133 32.55 -9.64 14.19
N HIS A 134 31.60 -9.98 13.32
CA HIS A 134 30.55 -10.95 13.60
C HIS A 134 30.90 -12.30 12.97
N HIS A 135 30.59 -13.41 13.66
CA HIS A 135 30.72 -14.78 13.13
C HIS A 135 29.67 -15.14 12.05
N TRP A 136 29.02 -14.14 11.46
CA TRP A 136 27.99 -14.27 10.44
C TRP A 136 28.15 -13.13 9.42
N GLN A 137 27.76 -13.42 8.19
CA GLN A 137 27.77 -12.46 7.08
C GLN A 137 26.34 -12.12 6.70
N LEU A 138 26.11 -10.88 6.29
CA LEU A 138 24.82 -10.47 5.77
C LEU A 138 24.69 -10.97 4.32
N ALA A 139 23.53 -11.51 3.96
CA ALA A 139 23.24 -11.87 2.58
C ALA A 139 23.37 -10.64 1.66
N ASP A 140 23.77 -10.87 0.41
CA ASP A 140 23.78 -9.86 -0.62
C ASP A 140 22.36 -9.39 -0.98
N THR A 141 22.27 -8.24 -1.65
CA THR A 141 20.98 -7.62 -1.98
C THR A 141 20.09 -8.50 -2.84
N ALA A 142 20.66 -9.29 -3.76
CA ALA A 142 19.87 -10.19 -4.62
C ALA A 142 19.27 -11.35 -3.80
N THR A 143 20.03 -11.96 -2.91
CA THR A 143 19.53 -13.02 -2.02
C THR A 143 18.48 -12.48 -1.04
N PHE A 144 18.68 -11.27 -0.51
CA PHE A 144 17.69 -10.61 0.34
C PHE A 144 16.37 -10.33 -0.39
N GLU A 145 16.40 -9.87 -1.64
CA GLU A 145 15.19 -9.67 -2.44
C GLU A 145 14.42 -10.98 -2.66
N HIS A 146 15.12 -12.10 -2.90
CA HIS A 146 14.49 -13.40 -3.03
C HIS A 146 13.84 -13.85 -1.72
N TYR A 147 14.58 -13.80 -0.60
CA TYR A 147 14.04 -14.10 0.73
C TYR A 147 12.77 -13.30 1.03
N ARG A 148 12.78 -12.00 0.72
CA ARG A 148 11.62 -11.13 0.92
C ARG A 148 10.41 -11.58 0.10
N ARG A 149 10.60 -11.96 -1.17
CA ARG A 149 9.51 -12.49 -2.01
C ARG A 149 8.93 -13.76 -1.40
N PHE A 150 9.78 -14.70 -0.97
CA PHE A 150 9.33 -15.95 -0.36
C PHE A 150 8.56 -15.74 0.94
N GLN A 151 8.97 -14.80 1.80
CA GLN A 151 8.20 -14.47 3.00
C GLN A 151 6.84 -13.84 2.68
N ILE A 152 6.77 -12.95 1.68
CA ILE A 152 5.49 -12.36 1.25
C ILE A 152 4.57 -13.45 0.70
N TRP A 153 5.09 -14.36 -0.13
CA TRP A 153 4.34 -15.50 -0.64
C TRP A 153 3.88 -16.45 0.47
N LEU A 154 4.69 -16.66 1.50
CA LEU A 154 4.34 -17.50 2.64
C LEU A 154 3.13 -16.94 3.40
N VAL A 155 3.15 -15.64 3.72
CA VAL A 155 2.01 -15.00 4.40
C VAL A 155 0.80 -14.94 3.49
N LEU A 156 0.98 -14.66 2.20
CA LEU A 156 -0.14 -14.67 1.24
C LEU A 156 -0.77 -16.06 1.14
N ALA A 157 0.03 -17.13 1.12
CA ALA A 157 -0.47 -18.50 1.14
C ALA A 157 -1.24 -18.81 2.43
N LEU A 158 -0.75 -18.34 3.58
CA LEU A 158 -1.44 -18.44 4.87
C LEU A 158 -2.78 -17.68 4.86
N ASP A 159 -2.80 -16.45 4.35
CA ASP A 159 -4.01 -15.63 4.26
C ASP A 159 -5.06 -16.27 3.35
N VAL A 160 -4.64 -16.81 2.21
CA VAL A 160 -5.52 -17.55 1.29
C VAL A 160 -6.02 -18.84 1.94
N PHE A 161 -5.17 -19.55 2.68
CA PHE A 161 -5.56 -20.74 3.44
C PHE A 161 -6.64 -20.41 4.47
N ILE A 162 -6.45 -19.35 5.26
CA ILE A 162 -7.41 -18.87 6.26
C ILE A 162 -8.71 -18.46 5.57
N LEU A 163 -8.64 -17.71 4.47
CA LEU A 163 -9.81 -17.24 3.74
C LEU A 163 -10.63 -18.40 3.17
N ILE A 164 -9.98 -19.37 2.49
CA ILE A 164 -10.66 -20.54 1.94
C ILE A 164 -11.26 -21.39 3.05
N GLY A 165 -10.52 -21.61 4.15
CA GLY A 165 -11.00 -22.34 5.31
C GLY A 165 -12.23 -21.67 5.93
N TRP A 166 -12.17 -20.35 6.12
CA TRP A 166 -13.26 -19.54 6.67
C TRP A 166 -14.50 -19.57 5.76
N ILE A 167 -14.35 -19.32 4.46
CA ILE A 167 -15.46 -19.34 3.49
C ILE A 167 -16.11 -20.73 3.45
N SER A 168 -15.29 -21.78 3.40
CA SER A 168 -15.79 -23.16 3.33
C SER A 168 -16.54 -23.56 4.60
N TRP A 169 -16.06 -23.12 5.76
CA TRP A 169 -16.73 -23.33 7.03
C TRP A 169 -18.03 -22.53 7.13
N ALA A 170 -18.01 -21.24 6.77
CA ALA A 170 -19.19 -20.39 6.72
C ALA A 170 -20.25 -20.97 5.78
N TYR A 171 -19.85 -21.47 4.61
CA TYR A 171 -20.76 -22.13 3.66
C TYR A 171 -21.41 -23.39 4.25
N ARG A 172 -20.67 -24.19 5.02
CA ARG A 172 -21.17 -25.41 5.65
C ARG A 172 -22.15 -25.14 6.80
N VAL A 173 -21.88 -24.10 7.59
CA VAL A 173 -22.60 -23.82 8.84
C VAL A 173 -23.77 -22.86 8.65
N SER A 174 -23.73 -22.02 7.61
CA SER A 174 -24.79 -21.05 7.31
C SER A 174 -26.05 -21.73 6.79
N THR A 175 -27.19 -21.29 7.30
CA THR A 175 -28.51 -21.64 6.76
C THR A 175 -28.77 -20.97 5.40
N VAL A 176 -28.09 -19.85 5.11
CA VAL A 176 -28.15 -19.15 3.81
C VAL A 176 -26.74 -18.72 3.38
N PRO A 177 -25.98 -19.63 2.74
CA PRO A 177 -24.58 -19.39 2.37
C PRO A 177 -24.37 -18.22 1.40
N MET A 178 -25.32 -18.02 0.47
CA MET A 178 -25.23 -16.98 -0.56
C MET A 178 -25.13 -15.58 0.05
N VAL A 179 -25.97 -15.27 1.03
CA VAL A 179 -25.98 -13.96 1.71
C VAL A 179 -24.69 -13.72 2.51
N THR A 180 -24.06 -14.79 3.03
CA THR A 180 -22.76 -14.67 3.71
C THR A 180 -21.65 -14.28 2.75
N ILE A 181 -21.68 -14.81 1.52
CA ILE A 181 -20.75 -14.44 0.44
C ILE A 181 -21.02 -13.02 -0.05
N GLU A 182 -22.28 -12.61 -0.18
CA GLU A 182 -22.64 -11.24 -0.53
C GLU A 182 -22.10 -10.24 0.51
N TYR A 183 -22.27 -10.52 1.81
CA TYR A 183 -21.70 -9.68 2.86
C TYR A 183 -20.17 -9.68 2.83
N LEU A 184 -19.52 -10.80 2.48
CA LEU A 184 -18.07 -10.83 2.31
C LEU A 184 -17.65 -9.86 1.20
N LEU A 185 -18.31 -9.92 0.05
CA LEU A 185 -18.06 -9.02 -1.06
C LEU A 185 -18.33 -7.56 -0.70
N MET A 186 -19.40 -7.27 0.04
CA MET A 186 -19.72 -5.92 0.52
C MET A 186 -18.65 -5.38 1.46
N VAL A 187 -18.21 -6.16 2.46
CA VAL A 187 -17.18 -5.69 3.40
C VAL A 187 -15.84 -5.52 2.70
N VAL A 188 -15.47 -6.41 1.76
CA VAL A 188 -14.27 -6.22 0.92
C VAL A 188 -14.39 -4.95 0.09
N ALA A 189 -15.54 -4.70 -0.55
CA ALA A 189 -15.79 -3.50 -1.34
C ALA A 189 -15.68 -2.21 -0.49
N ILE A 190 -16.09 -2.23 0.77
CA ILE A 190 -15.94 -1.11 1.72
C ILE A 190 -14.49 -0.99 2.22
N ALA A 191 -13.77 -2.10 2.39
CA ALA A 191 -12.39 -2.09 2.86
C ALA A 191 -11.43 -1.47 1.83
N VAL A 192 -11.65 -1.69 0.53
CA VAL A 192 -10.83 -1.15 -0.56
C VAL A 192 -10.63 0.37 -0.49
N PRO A 193 -11.68 1.22 -0.44
CA PRO A 193 -11.52 2.67 -0.32
C PRO A 193 -10.87 3.08 1.00
N VAL A 194 -11.16 2.39 2.12
CA VAL A 194 -10.54 2.69 3.42
C VAL A 194 -9.03 2.45 3.38
N VAL A 195 -8.60 1.31 2.86
CA VAL A 195 -7.17 0.98 2.71
C VAL A 195 -6.49 1.95 1.74
N ALA A 196 -7.15 2.29 0.63
CA ALA A 196 -6.65 3.27 -0.32
C ALA A 196 -6.50 4.66 0.34
N LEU A 197 -7.45 5.09 1.17
CA LEU A 197 -7.36 6.35 1.92
C LEU A 197 -6.21 6.35 2.92
N ILE A 198 -6.07 5.30 3.74
CA ILE A 198 -4.96 5.19 4.70
C ILE A 198 -3.62 5.20 3.95
N THR A 199 -3.52 4.47 2.84
CA THR A 199 -2.31 4.43 2.02
C THR A 199 -1.98 5.82 1.47
N LEU A 200 -2.97 6.53 0.93
CA LEU A 200 -2.83 7.89 0.43
C LEU A 200 -2.33 8.84 1.52
N LEU A 201 -2.98 8.83 2.69
CA LEU A 201 -2.61 9.65 3.85
C LEU A 201 -1.20 9.32 4.35
N ALA A 202 -0.80 8.05 4.33
CA ALA A 202 0.54 7.63 4.72
C ALA A 202 1.64 8.10 3.75
N GLN A 203 1.32 8.27 2.46
CA GLN A 203 2.30 8.80 1.48
C GLN A 203 2.46 10.32 1.59
N LEU A 204 1.43 11.05 2.02
CA LEU A 204 1.41 12.52 2.05
C LEU A 204 2.59 13.14 2.82
N PRO A 205 2.97 12.70 4.04
CA PRO A 205 4.10 13.29 4.76
C PRO A 205 5.43 13.18 3.99
N TYR A 206 5.66 12.05 3.32
CA TYR A 206 6.89 11.84 2.57
C TYR A 206 6.92 12.70 1.29
N LEU A 207 5.79 12.76 0.58
CA LEU A 207 5.66 13.55 -0.64
C LEU A 207 5.64 15.04 -0.37
N HIS A 208 4.99 15.45 0.71
CA HIS A 208 4.96 16.84 1.13
C HIS A 208 6.38 17.33 1.28
N GLN A 209 7.28 16.57 1.92
CA GLN A 209 8.68 16.95 2.18
C GLN A 209 9.62 16.99 0.96
N ASN A 210 9.14 16.79 -0.28
CA ASN A 210 9.91 16.92 -1.54
C ASN A 210 11.38 16.53 -1.41
N ARG A 211 11.67 15.36 -0.81
CA ARG A 211 12.99 15.02 -0.27
C ARG A 211 14.14 14.94 -1.29
N TYR A 212 13.83 15.14 -2.58
CA TYR A 212 14.81 15.24 -3.65
C TYR A 212 15.30 16.68 -3.90
N LEU A 213 14.60 17.70 -3.40
CA LEU A 213 15.04 19.10 -3.33
C LEU A 213 15.40 19.41 -1.88
N ILE A 214 16.68 19.66 -1.62
CA ILE A 214 17.19 19.95 -0.28
C ILE A 214 17.41 21.47 -0.19
N PRO A 215 16.73 22.20 0.73
CA PRO A 215 17.00 23.63 0.92
C PRO A 215 18.46 23.87 1.29
N VAL A 216 19.09 24.84 0.65
CA VAL A 216 20.28 25.51 1.20
C VAL A 216 19.86 26.74 1.98
N SER A 217 18.86 27.47 1.47
CA SER A 217 18.21 28.59 2.15
C SER A 217 16.75 28.75 1.67
N GLY A 218 15.84 29.14 2.56
CA GLY A 218 14.42 29.42 2.23
C GLY A 218 13.40 28.38 2.71
N ARG A 219 12.11 28.76 2.65
CA ARG A 219 10.98 27.93 3.12
C ARG A 219 10.72 26.78 2.16
N PHE A 220 10.29 25.67 2.73
CA PHE A 220 10.03 24.41 2.04
C PHE A 220 9.09 24.53 0.81
N GLY A 221 8.07 25.40 0.88
CA GLY A 221 7.08 25.57 -0.19
C GLY A 221 7.55 26.32 -1.44
N THR A 222 8.63 27.11 -1.36
CA THR A 222 9.09 27.94 -2.51
C THR A 222 10.11 27.24 -3.40
N GLN A 223 10.60 26.07 -3.00
CA GLN A 223 11.72 25.39 -3.68
C GLN A 223 11.38 24.88 -5.07
N HIS A 224 10.17 24.33 -5.27
CA HIS A 224 9.73 23.91 -6.60
C HIS A 224 9.60 25.09 -7.57
N TYR A 225 9.15 26.23 -7.05
CA TYR A 225 9.07 27.45 -7.84
C TYR A 225 10.47 27.93 -8.25
N HIS A 226 11.40 28.00 -7.31
CA HIS A 226 12.80 28.35 -7.60
C HIS A 226 13.50 27.35 -8.53
N ALA A 227 13.20 26.05 -8.40
CA ALA A 227 13.73 25.02 -9.29
C ALA A 227 13.23 25.20 -10.74
N ASN A 228 11.93 25.48 -10.91
CA ASN A 228 11.36 25.79 -12.22
C ASN A 228 11.94 27.08 -12.80
N GLN A 229 12.11 28.12 -11.98
CA GLN A 229 12.67 29.40 -12.39
C GLN A 229 14.14 29.26 -12.83
N ALA A 230 14.96 28.55 -12.04
CA ALA A 230 16.35 28.26 -12.37
C ALA A 230 16.46 27.45 -13.68
N LEU A 231 15.58 26.47 -13.87
CA LEU A 231 15.54 25.70 -15.12
C LEU A 231 15.21 26.58 -16.33
N MET A 232 14.24 27.49 -16.22
CA MET A 232 13.92 28.41 -17.31
C MET A 232 15.05 29.41 -17.62
N GLN A 233 15.83 29.82 -16.62
CA GLN A 233 16.91 30.79 -16.78
C GLN A 233 18.17 30.18 -17.40
N GLN A 234 18.56 28.98 -16.95
CA GLN A 234 19.79 28.33 -17.42
C GLN A 234 19.57 27.47 -18.67
N GLN A 235 18.35 26.98 -18.91
CA GLN A 235 18.01 26.13 -20.06
C GLN A 235 16.75 26.64 -20.79
N PRO A 236 16.87 27.74 -21.56
CA PRO A 236 15.72 28.40 -22.20
C PRO A 236 14.97 27.49 -23.18
N ASP A 237 15.65 26.53 -23.81
CA ASP A 237 15.04 25.57 -24.76
C ASP A 237 13.98 24.67 -24.10
N LEU A 238 14.06 24.47 -22.78
CA LEU A 238 13.07 23.68 -22.02
C LEU A 238 11.86 24.49 -21.58
N LYS A 239 11.87 25.83 -21.74
CA LYS A 239 10.79 26.72 -21.32
C LYS A 239 9.44 26.34 -21.95
N SER A 240 9.43 26.07 -23.26
CA SER A 240 8.23 25.66 -23.99
C SER A 240 7.64 24.35 -23.44
N ARG A 241 8.48 23.35 -23.18
CA ARG A 241 8.08 22.05 -22.61
C ARG A 241 7.50 22.21 -21.20
N LEU A 242 8.13 23.04 -20.36
CA LEU A 242 7.66 23.28 -18.99
C LEU A 242 6.32 24.02 -18.97
N ILE A 243 6.12 25.00 -19.88
CA ILE A 243 4.84 25.69 -20.06
C ILE A 243 3.76 24.70 -20.51
N ILE A 244 4.02 23.89 -21.55
CA ILE A 244 3.07 22.89 -22.06
C ILE A 244 2.60 21.96 -20.94
N VAL A 245 3.53 21.44 -20.14
CA VAL A 245 3.20 20.55 -19.02
C VAL A 245 2.31 21.22 -17.99
N ASN A 246 2.57 22.49 -17.65
CA ASN A 246 1.74 23.23 -16.70
C ASN A 246 0.35 23.54 -17.28
N VAL A 247 0.27 23.90 -18.57
CA VAL A 247 -1.01 24.12 -19.26
C VAL A 247 -1.85 22.83 -19.28
N VAL A 248 -1.25 21.70 -19.64
CA VAL A 248 -1.93 20.40 -19.65
C VAL A 248 -2.42 20.02 -18.24
N ARG A 249 -1.63 20.28 -17.19
CA ARG A 249 -2.08 20.08 -15.80
C ARG A 249 -3.26 20.96 -15.43
N ILE A 250 -3.23 22.24 -15.81
CA ILE A 250 -4.33 23.18 -15.57
C ILE A 250 -5.61 22.70 -16.25
N ILE A 251 -5.54 22.23 -17.49
CA ILE A 251 -6.69 21.64 -18.20
C ILE A 251 -7.23 20.44 -17.42
N GLY A 252 -6.35 19.53 -16.97
CA GLY A 252 -6.76 18.39 -16.16
C GLY A 252 -7.46 18.79 -14.85
N TYR A 253 -6.95 19.81 -14.14
CA TYR A 253 -7.59 20.34 -12.94
C TYR A 253 -8.91 21.05 -13.23
N ALA A 254 -9.00 21.80 -14.32
CA ALA A 254 -10.23 22.47 -14.74
C ALA A 254 -11.33 21.46 -15.05
N LEU A 255 -11.02 20.35 -15.73
CA LEU A 255 -11.97 19.25 -15.98
C LEU A 255 -12.44 18.58 -14.69
N GLY A 256 -11.53 18.38 -13.72
CA GLY A 256 -11.88 17.85 -12.40
C GLY A 256 -12.80 18.79 -11.60
N LEU A 257 -12.50 20.09 -11.60
CA LEU A 257 -13.35 21.11 -10.97
C LEU A 257 -14.70 21.23 -11.66
N TYR A 258 -14.73 21.14 -13.00
CA TYR A 258 -15.96 21.15 -13.78
C TYR A 258 -16.85 19.95 -13.45
N ALA A 259 -16.28 18.75 -13.31
CA ALA A 259 -17.00 17.57 -12.88
C ALA A 259 -17.63 17.73 -11.48
N LEU A 260 -16.89 18.31 -10.52
CA LEU A 260 -17.42 18.62 -9.19
C LEU A 260 -18.51 19.68 -9.24
N TRP A 261 -18.34 20.70 -10.09
CA TRP A 261 -19.33 21.76 -10.29
C TRP A 261 -20.64 21.21 -10.85
N LEU A 262 -20.61 20.31 -11.84
CA LEU A 262 -21.80 19.67 -12.39
C LEU A 262 -22.61 18.95 -11.31
N LEU A 263 -21.94 18.20 -10.43
CA LEU A 263 -22.60 17.52 -9.31
C LEU A 263 -23.14 18.53 -8.29
N TYR A 264 -22.35 19.54 -7.93
CA TYR A 264 -22.72 20.55 -6.94
C TYR A 264 -23.94 21.37 -7.39
N ALA A 265 -23.94 21.83 -8.65
CA ALA A 265 -25.06 22.56 -9.23
C ALA A 265 -26.35 21.72 -9.25
N ASN A 266 -26.22 20.41 -9.48
CA ASN A 266 -27.35 19.48 -9.45
C ASN A 266 -27.89 19.22 -8.04
N ILE A 267 -27.02 19.16 -7.02
CA ILE A 267 -27.42 19.03 -5.61
C ILE A 267 -28.16 20.28 -5.12
N LEU A 268 -27.77 21.46 -5.59
CA LEU A 268 -28.42 22.74 -5.25
C LEU A 268 -29.68 23.02 -6.06
N ALA A 269 -29.96 22.25 -7.12
CA ALA A 269 -31.13 22.47 -7.95
C ALA A 269 -32.41 22.21 -7.13
N PRO A 270 -33.49 22.99 -7.35
CA PRO A 270 -34.80 22.69 -6.80
C PRO A 270 -35.19 21.23 -7.05
N ALA A 271 -35.86 20.58 -6.10
CA ALA A 271 -36.13 19.13 -6.10
C ALA A 271 -36.78 18.59 -7.41
N PHE A 272 -37.50 19.44 -8.15
CA PHE A 272 -38.18 19.09 -9.41
C PHE A 272 -37.30 19.25 -10.67
N THR A 273 -36.07 19.74 -10.51
CA THR A 273 -35.11 20.02 -11.60
C THR A 273 -33.79 19.26 -11.46
N VAL A 274 -33.69 18.36 -10.47
CA VAL A 274 -32.53 17.49 -10.30
C VAL A 274 -32.46 16.53 -11.48
N ASP A 275 -31.41 16.66 -12.28
CA ASP A 275 -31.14 15.80 -13.41
C ASP A 275 -30.14 14.72 -12.98
N THR A 276 -30.64 13.52 -12.72
CA THR A 276 -29.81 12.37 -12.33
C THR A 276 -28.87 11.91 -13.46
N SER A 277 -29.14 12.28 -14.72
CA SER A 277 -28.31 11.92 -15.87
C SER A 277 -26.97 12.67 -15.91
N ILE A 278 -26.86 13.81 -15.23
CA ILE A 278 -25.66 14.68 -15.25
C ILE A 278 -24.42 14.04 -14.59
N VAL A 279 -24.62 12.95 -13.87
CA VAL A 279 -23.55 12.19 -13.23
C VAL A 279 -22.69 11.45 -14.23
N TYR A 280 -23.26 10.92 -15.31
CA TYR A 280 -22.48 10.29 -16.38
C TYR A 280 -21.47 11.24 -17.04
N PRO A 281 -21.87 12.43 -17.53
CA PRO A 281 -20.92 13.39 -18.07
C PRO A 281 -19.94 13.88 -17.01
N ALA A 282 -20.38 14.10 -15.75
CA ALA A 282 -19.46 14.47 -14.68
C ALA A 282 -18.39 13.39 -14.42
N ALA A 283 -18.78 12.11 -14.41
CA ALA A 283 -17.85 10.98 -14.27
C ALA A 283 -16.85 10.91 -15.43
N ALA A 284 -17.32 11.10 -16.67
CA ALA A 284 -16.49 11.12 -17.85
C ALA A 284 -15.42 12.24 -17.78
N PHE A 285 -15.83 13.47 -17.47
CA PHE A 285 -14.90 14.60 -17.32
C PHE A 285 -13.89 14.37 -16.19
N ALA A 286 -14.33 13.77 -15.08
CA ALA A 286 -13.46 13.45 -13.97
C ALA A 286 -12.40 12.39 -14.31
N ILE A 287 -12.78 11.33 -15.05
CA ILE A 287 -11.85 10.29 -15.50
C ILE A 287 -10.84 10.88 -16.48
N ILE A 288 -11.28 11.69 -17.44
CA ILE A 288 -10.40 12.36 -18.40
C ILE A 288 -9.42 13.30 -17.67
N GLY A 289 -9.92 14.14 -16.75
CA GLY A 289 -9.09 15.03 -15.95
C GLY A 289 -8.05 14.27 -15.13
N LEU A 290 -8.46 13.16 -14.49
CA LEU A 290 -7.56 12.27 -13.74
C LEU A 290 -6.47 11.68 -14.65
N LEU A 291 -6.84 11.15 -15.82
CA LEU A 291 -5.90 10.58 -16.79
C LEU A 291 -4.86 11.61 -17.25
N ILE A 292 -5.30 12.83 -17.56
CA ILE A 292 -4.40 13.93 -17.96
C ILE A 292 -3.39 14.24 -16.86
N VAL A 293 -3.84 14.40 -15.60
CA VAL A 293 -2.97 14.73 -14.47
C VAL A 293 -1.99 13.60 -14.17
N LEU A 294 -2.45 12.35 -14.19
CA LEU A 294 -1.63 11.17 -13.92
C LEU A 294 -0.54 10.95 -14.98
N THR A 295 -0.92 11.00 -16.26
CA THR A 295 0.00 10.81 -17.38
C THR A 295 1.04 11.92 -17.42
N THR A 296 0.61 13.18 -17.34
CA THR A 296 1.51 14.34 -17.31
C THR A 296 2.44 14.30 -16.10
N GLY A 297 1.92 13.97 -14.92
CA GLY A 297 2.72 13.83 -13.70
C GLY A 297 3.65 12.62 -13.72
N GLY A 298 3.32 11.56 -14.45
CA GLY A 298 4.14 10.35 -14.59
C GLY A 298 5.32 10.54 -15.54
N VAL A 299 5.05 11.15 -16.70
CA VAL A 299 6.05 11.37 -17.75
C VAL A 299 6.98 12.55 -17.43
N TRP A 300 6.45 13.63 -16.87
CA TRP A 300 7.24 14.85 -16.65
C TRP A 300 8.22 14.73 -15.49
N LEU A 301 7.82 14.10 -14.38
CA LEU A 301 8.61 14.15 -13.15
C LEU A 301 10.02 13.54 -13.29
N PRO A 302 10.20 12.36 -13.92
CA PRO A 302 11.55 11.82 -14.15
C PRO A 302 12.41 12.77 -15.00
N ARG A 303 11.85 13.25 -16.11
CA ARG A 303 12.55 14.18 -17.01
C ARG A 303 12.93 15.49 -16.30
N PHE A 304 12.02 16.01 -15.47
CA PHE A 304 12.28 17.21 -14.69
C PHE A 304 13.46 17.03 -13.74
N TYR A 305 13.53 15.89 -13.05
CA TYR A 305 14.68 15.58 -12.19
C TYR A 305 15.99 15.48 -12.98
N ASP A 306 15.97 14.80 -14.14
CA ASP A 306 17.14 14.69 -15.01
C ASP A 306 17.60 16.07 -15.50
N TYR A 307 16.67 16.96 -15.86
CA TYR A 307 17.00 18.33 -16.25
C TYR A 307 17.57 19.16 -15.09
N LEU A 308 17.06 18.96 -13.87
CA LEU A 308 17.60 19.64 -12.68
C LEU A 308 19.04 19.21 -12.36
N GLN A 309 19.47 17.99 -12.75
CA GLN A 309 20.85 17.55 -12.58
C GLN A 309 21.85 18.31 -13.47
N LEU A 310 21.36 18.89 -14.58
CA LEU A 310 22.16 19.61 -15.56
C LEU A 310 22.37 21.09 -15.22
N LEU A 311 21.80 21.56 -14.10
CA LEU A 311 21.93 22.96 -13.67
C LEU A 311 23.29 23.23 -13.04
N ASP A 312 23.80 24.46 -13.24
CA ASP A 312 24.99 24.91 -12.53
C ASP A 312 24.65 25.21 -11.05
N ASN A 313 25.15 24.34 -10.18
CA ASN A 313 24.88 24.35 -8.74
C ASN A 313 25.44 25.57 -8.00
N LYS A 314 26.32 26.37 -8.62
CA LYS A 314 26.97 27.51 -7.95
C LYS A 314 26.02 28.66 -7.59
N THR A 315 24.86 28.74 -8.25
CA THR A 315 23.90 29.85 -8.09
C THR A 315 22.54 29.44 -7.51
N LEU A 316 22.37 28.16 -7.16
CA LEU A 316 21.09 27.62 -6.72
C LEU A 316 20.88 27.74 -5.20
N THR A 317 19.65 28.06 -4.79
CA THR A 317 19.22 28.08 -3.38
C THR A 317 18.86 26.70 -2.82
N PHE A 318 19.05 25.65 -3.63
CA PHE A 318 18.73 24.26 -3.30
C PHE A 318 19.82 23.31 -3.80
N LYS A 319 19.94 22.16 -3.14
CA LYS A 319 20.75 21.02 -3.57
C LYS A 319 19.83 19.91 -4.07
N LEU A 320 20.23 19.26 -5.15
CA LEU A 320 19.53 18.07 -5.62
C LEU A 320 20.03 16.84 -4.86
N ALA A 321 19.10 16.01 -4.36
CA ALA A 321 19.46 14.75 -3.74
C ALA A 321 19.88 13.72 -4.81
N GLY A 322 20.74 12.76 -4.41
CA GLY A 322 21.17 11.67 -5.28
C GLY A 322 20.03 10.78 -5.78
N SER A 323 20.32 10.00 -6.82
CA SER A 323 19.37 9.15 -7.56
C SER A 323 18.57 8.20 -6.66
N ASP A 324 19.16 7.69 -5.57
CA ASP A 324 18.47 6.80 -4.63
C ASP A 324 17.30 7.48 -3.90
N ARG A 325 17.48 8.74 -3.47
CA ARG A 325 16.40 9.49 -2.82
C ARG A 325 15.30 9.83 -3.80
N PHE A 326 15.65 10.15 -5.04
CA PHE A 326 14.65 10.37 -6.09
C PHE A 326 13.90 9.08 -6.44
N ARG A 327 14.58 7.92 -6.49
CA ARG A 327 13.93 6.61 -6.68
C ARG A 327 12.91 6.32 -5.58
N ARG A 328 13.24 6.61 -4.31
CA ARG A 328 12.30 6.48 -3.18
C ARG A 328 11.14 7.47 -3.30
N PHE A 329 11.39 8.73 -3.67
CA PHE A 329 10.33 9.71 -3.91
C PHE A 329 9.35 9.26 -5.00
N ARG A 330 9.88 8.76 -6.14
CA ARG A 330 9.08 8.23 -7.24
C ARG A 330 8.24 7.02 -6.81
N PHE A 331 8.81 6.16 -5.97
CA PHE A 331 8.07 5.04 -5.37
C PHE A 331 6.88 5.54 -4.55
N HIS A 332 7.10 6.44 -3.58
CA HIS A 332 6.00 7.00 -2.77
C HIS A 332 4.95 7.73 -3.63
N LEU A 333 5.37 8.43 -4.68
CA LEU A 333 4.45 9.12 -5.58
C LEU A 333 3.62 8.15 -6.41
N TYR A 334 4.21 7.05 -6.85
CA TYR A 334 3.49 6.01 -7.58
C TYR A 334 2.37 5.42 -6.72
N TYR A 335 2.67 5.04 -5.47
CA TYR A 335 1.65 4.51 -4.56
C TYR A 335 0.60 5.55 -4.17
N PHE A 336 0.97 6.82 -4.01
CA PHE A 336 0.01 7.90 -3.79
C PHE A 336 -0.96 8.03 -4.96
N LYS A 337 -0.44 8.04 -6.20
CA LYS A 337 -1.26 8.10 -7.41
C LYS A 337 -2.19 6.89 -7.52
N LEU A 338 -1.67 5.69 -7.32
CA LEU A 338 -2.46 4.45 -7.37
C LEU A 338 -3.58 4.48 -6.32
N ALA A 339 -3.28 4.83 -5.07
CA ALA A 339 -4.26 4.93 -4.00
C ALA A 339 -5.32 6.01 -4.29
N PHE A 340 -4.90 7.17 -4.79
CA PHE A 340 -5.81 8.23 -5.22
C PHE A 340 -6.71 7.78 -6.37
N SER A 341 -6.18 7.07 -7.37
CA SER A 341 -6.97 6.53 -8.48
C SER A 341 -8.02 5.51 -8.00
N ILE A 342 -7.65 4.60 -7.08
CA ILE A 342 -8.60 3.65 -6.50
C ILE A 342 -9.73 4.40 -5.77
N LEU A 343 -9.39 5.34 -4.89
CA LEU A 343 -10.38 6.16 -4.19
C LEU A 343 -11.30 6.90 -5.15
N TRP A 344 -10.71 7.53 -6.16
CA TRP A 344 -11.44 8.30 -7.16
C TRP A 344 -12.43 7.41 -7.92
N ILE A 345 -12.01 6.23 -8.38
CA ILE A 345 -12.87 5.27 -9.08
C ILE A 345 -13.99 4.77 -8.16
N VAL A 346 -13.69 4.43 -6.90
CA VAL A 346 -14.71 3.94 -5.96
C VAL A 346 -15.75 5.02 -5.66
N ILE A 347 -15.33 6.28 -5.47
CA ILE A 347 -16.26 7.41 -5.29
C ILE A 347 -17.20 7.52 -6.49
N TRP A 348 -16.68 7.48 -7.71
CA TRP A 348 -17.52 7.55 -8.91
C TRP A 348 -18.44 6.34 -9.06
N ALA A 349 -17.96 5.14 -8.78
CA ALA A 349 -18.78 3.93 -8.79
C ALA A 349 -19.94 4.02 -7.77
N LEU A 350 -19.69 4.57 -6.58
CA LEU A 350 -20.72 4.81 -5.57
C LEU A 350 -21.75 5.85 -6.03
N ILE A 351 -21.31 6.96 -6.64
CA ILE A 351 -22.22 7.99 -7.15
C ILE A 351 -23.10 7.41 -8.27
N ILE A 352 -22.50 6.69 -9.23
CA ILE A 352 -23.24 6.05 -10.33
C ILE A 352 -24.19 4.99 -9.79
N GLY A 353 -23.73 4.13 -8.89
CA GLY A 353 -24.54 3.08 -8.28
C GLY A 353 -25.70 3.62 -7.46
N TYR A 354 -25.47 4.64 -6.64
CA TYR A 354 -26.52 5.31 -5.88
C TYR A 354 -27.62 5.82 -6.81
N ILE A 355 -27.24 6.43 -7.93
CA ILE A 355 -28.21 6.97 -8.89
C ILE A 355 -28.93 5.88 -9.67
N TYR A 356 -28.25 4.82 -10.08
CA TYR A 356 -28.90 3.73 -10.82
C TYR A 356 -29.94 2.96 -9.97
N TYR A 357 -29.72 2.86 -8.65
CA TYR A 357 -30.59 2.10 -7.76
C TYR A 357 -31.61 2.95 -6.98
N PHE A 358 -31.34 4.22 -6.74
CA PHE A 358 -32.20 5.11 -5.93
C PHE A 358 -32.64 6.39 -6.63
N GLY A 359 -32.15 6.67 -7.83
CA GLY A 359 -32.62 7.74 -8.72
C GLY A 359 -33.44 7.18 -9.87
#